data_AF-A0A969SD06-F1
#
_entry.id   AF-A0A969SD06-F1
#
_cell.length_a   1.000
_cell.length_b   1.000
_cell.length_c   1.000
_cell.angle_alpha   90.00
_cell.angle_beta   90.00
_cell.angle_gamma   90.00
#
_symmetry.space_group_name_H-M   'P 1'
#
loop_
_entity.id
_entity.type
_entity.pdbx_description
1 polymer ?
#
loop_
_entity_poly.entity_id
_entity_poly.type
_entity_poly.pdbx_seq_one_letter_code
_entity_poly.pdbx_strand_id
1 'polypeptide(L)' 'MKTLIAFLSFALLTTAASANNLKLDPAKSTIGFTFSQLGVSLKGKFTKFDATLFFDAKNQTPPRRNLRWI' A
#
# COMPACT_ATOMS: atom_id res chain seq x y z
N MET A 1 -15.05 28.32 -42.26
CA MET A 1 -13.90 27.37 -42.22
C MET A 1 -13.14 27.61 -40.92
N LYS A 2 -12.73 26.55 -40.22
CA LYS A 2 -11.95 26.55 -38.95
C LYS A 2 -12.75 26.61 -37.62
N THR A 3 -13.95 26.05 -37.57
CA THR A 3 -14.56 25.56 -36.31
C THR A 3 -14.01 24.19 -35.88
N LEU A 4 -12.75 23.88 -36.24
CA LEU A 4 -12.13 22.55 -36.12
C LEU A 4 -10.89 22.51 -35.20
N ILE A 5 -10.60 23.57 -34.45
CA ILE A 5 -9.39 23.64 -33.60
C ILE A 5 -9.70 23.39 -32.11
N ALA A 6 -10.98 23.35 -31.72
CA ALA A 6 -11.36 23.28 -30.30
C ALA A 6 -11.21 21.88 -29.66
N PHE A 7 -10.79 20.84 -30.39
CA PHE A 7 -10.80 19.45 -29.88
C PHE A 7 -9.45 18.88 -29.47
N LEU A 8 -8.33 19.62 -29.62
CA LEU A 8 -6.99 19.02 -29.48
C LEU A 8 -6.39 19.11 -28.06
N SER A 9 -7.06 19.76 -27.10
CA SER A 9 -6.45 20.05 -25.78
C SER A 9 -6.79 19.06 -24.67
N PHE A 10 -7.55 18.00 -24.93
CA PHE A 10 -8.02 17.08 -23.87
C PHE A 10 -7.12 15.85 -23.63
N ALA A 11 -5.88 15.84 -24.12
CA ALA A 11 -5.08 14.61 -24.20
C ALA A 11 -4.00 14.43 -23.11
N LEU A 12 -3.96 15.21 -22.02
CA LEU A 12 -2.76 15.23 -21.15
C LEU A 12 -2.96 15.05 -19.64
N LEU A 13 -4.08 14.49 -19.17
CA LEU A 13 -4.20 14.09 -17.76
C LEU A 13 -4.44 12.59 -17.57
N THR A 14 -3.60 11.76 -18.20
CA THR A 14 -3.38 10.40 -17.70
C THR A 14 -2.25 10.44 -16.66
N THR A 15 -2.54 10.94 -15.45
CA THR A 15 -1.70 10.63 -14.29
C THR A 15 -1.77 9.12 -14.08
N ALA A 16 -0.76 8.40 -14.60
CA ALA A 16 -0.51 7.03 -14.21
C ALA A 16 -0.46 7.01 -12.68
N ALA A 17 -1.41 6.31 -12.07
CA ALA A 17 -1.35 6.01 -10.65
C ALA A 17 -0.16 5.06 -10.47
N SER A 18 1.04 5.61 -10.30
CA SER A 18 2.15 4.84 -9.80
C SER A 18 1.73 4.34 -8.43
N ALA A 19 1.53 3.03 -8.32
CA ALA A 19 1.50 2.35 -7.03
C ALA A 19 2.78 2.78 -6.30
N ASN A 20 2.61 3.69 -5.35
CA ASN A 20 3.75 4.28 -4.68
C ASN A 20 4.25 3.17 -3.75
N ASN A 21 5.39 2.57 -4.12
CA ASN A 21 6.06 1.58 -3.30
C ASN A 21 6.53 2.31 -2.04
N LEU A 22 5.66 2.40 -1.04
CA LEU A 22 6.00 3.01 0.24
C LEU A 22 6.86 2.01 0.98
N LYS A 23 8.17 2.26 0.94
CA LYS A 23 9.10 1.64 1.87
C LYS A 23 8.80 2.17 3.27
N LEU A 24 8.49 1.27 4.21
CA LEU A 24 8.23 1.66 5.59
C LEU A 24 9.52 2.10 6.26
N ASP A 25 9.48 3.25 6.95
CA ASP A 25 10.55 3.69 7.84
C ASP A 25 10.43 2.92 9.16
N PRO A 26 11.41 2.06 9.50
CA PRO A 26 11.38 1.27 10.74
C PRO A 26 11.50 2.12 12.01
N ALA A 27 12.06 3.33 11.94
CA ALA A 27 12.15 4.23 13.08
C ALA A 27 10.80 4.87 13.44
N LYS A 28 9.88 4.94 12.47
CA LYS A 28 8.53 5.52 12.65
C LYS A 28 7.42 4.47 12.69
N SER A 29 7.77 3.20 12.52
CA SER A 29 6.82 2.10 12.43
C SER A 29 7.11 1.07 13.53
N THR A 30 6.10 0.40 14.05
CA THR A 30 6.28 -0.63 15.09
C THR A 30 5.43 -1.84 14.78
N ILE A 31 6.06 -3.01 14.74
CA ILE A 31 5.36 -4.30 14.67
C ILE A 31 5.38 -4.90 16.07
N GLY A 32 4.20 -4.96 16.70
CA GLY A 32 3.98 -5.57 18.00
C GLY A 32 3.20 -6.88 17.88
N PHE A 33 3.41 -7.78 18.83
CA PHE A 33 2.58 -8.97 19.00
C PHE A 33 2.16 -9.10 20.46
N THR A 34 0.99 -9.66 20.68
CA THR A 34 0.46 -9.99 22.01
C THR A 34 -0.05 -11.41 21.96
N PHE A 35 0.34 -12.22 22.94
CA PHE A 35 -0.16 -13.58 23.09
C PHE A 35 -0.49 -13.85 24.55
N SER A 36 -1.52 -14.66 24.81
CA SER A 36 -1.91 -15.03 26.17
C SER A 36 -1.45 -16.44 26.45
N GLN A 37 -0.69 -16.61 27.53
CA GLN A 37 -0.25 -17.93 27.99
C GLN A 37 -0.67 -18.09 29.45
N LEU A 38 -1.49 -19.11 29.72
CA LEU A 38 -2.03 -19.41 31.06
C LEU A 38 -2.73 -18.19 31.71
N GLY A 39 -3.45 -17.40 30.91
CA GLY A 39 -4.16 -16.21 31.37
C GLY A 39 -3.29 -14.96 31.54
N VAL A 40 -1.97 -15.07 31.36
CA VAL A 40 -1.05 -13.94 31.40
C VAL A 40 -0.80 -13.41 30.00
N SER A 41 -1.03 -12.11 29.81
CA SER A 41 -0.82 -11.44 28.53
C SER A 41 0.65 -11.06 28.37
N LEU A 42 1.32 -11.69 27.41
CA LEU A 42 2.70 -11.43 27.05
C LEU A 42 2.73 -10.55 25.80
N LYS A 43 3.51 -9.46 25.86
CA LYS A 43 3.66 -8.48 24.78
C LYS A 43 5.10 -8.45 24.31
N GLY A 44 5.29 -8.42 22.99
CA GLY A 44 6.60 -8.29 22.36
C GLY A 44 6.56 -7.32 21.19
N LYS A 45 7.74 -6.84 20.77
CA LYS A 45 7.92 -5.99 19.60
C LYS A 45 9.12 -6.47 18.79
N PHE A 46 9.03 -6.35 17.47
CA PHE A 46 10.16 -6.60 16.58
C PHE A 46 11.07 -5.36 16.55
N THR A 47 12.37 -5.55 16.77
CA THR A 47 13.36 -4.45 16.78
C THR A 47 13.95 -4.16 15.40
N LYS A 48 13.88 -5.12 14.48
CA LYS A 48 14.29 -4.98 13.09
C LYS A 48 13.24 -5.62 12.20
N PHE A 49 12.82 -4.90 11.17
CA PHE A 49 11.93 -5.39 10.13
C PHE A 49 12.17 -4.55 8.85
N ASP A 50 11.92 -5.15 7.70
CA ASP A 50 11.85 -4.47 6.42
C ASP A 50 10.50 -4.82 5.77
N ALA A 51 9.79 -3.83 5.28
CA ALA A 51 8.44 -4.00 4.76
C ALA A 51 8.14 -2.99 3.65
N THR A 52 7.55 -3.51 2.57
CA THR A 52 7.09 -2.72 1.42
C THR A 52 5.57 -2.72 1.41
N LEU A 53 4.97 -1.54 1.45
CA LEU A 53 3.52 -1.37 1.33
C LEU A 53 3.15 -0.91 -0.07
N PHE A 54 2.19 -1.59 -0.66
CA PHE A 54 1.54 -1.18 -1.90
C PHE A 54 0.16 -0.64 -1.50
N PHE A 55 0.04 0.69 -1.42
CA PHE A 55 -1.21 1.35 -1.06
C PHE A 55 -1.80 2.05 -2.28
N ASP A 56 -3.02 1.69 -2.65
CA ASP A 56 -3.81 2.38 -3.67
C ASP A 56 -4.99 3.11 -2.98
N ALA A 57 -4.88 4.43 -2.88
CA ALA A 57 -5.89 5.27 -2.26
C ALA A 57 -7.22 5.31 -3.05
N LYS A 58 -7.22 4.93 -4.33
CA LYS A 58 -8.39 4.93 -5.21
C LYS A 58 -9.06 3.55 -5.27
N ASN A 59 -8.30 2.48 -5.04
CA ASN A 59 -8.82 1.12 -4.88
C ASN A 59 -8.36 0.52 -3.55
N GLN A 60 -9.22 0.60 -2.54
CA GLN A 60 -8.99 0.01 -1.21
C GLN A 60 -9.08 -1.53 -1.19
N THR A 61 -8.97 -2.17 -2.36
CA THR A 61 -8.96 -3.62 -2.49
C THR A 61 -7.53 -4.11 -2.26
N PRO A 62 -7.24 -4.86 -1.19
CA PRO A 62 -5.90 -5.38 -0.96
C PRO A 62 -5.49 -6.28 -2.14
N PRO A 63 -4.23 -6.24 -2.61
CA PRO A 63 -3.77 -7.14 -3.65
C PRO A 63 -4.05 -8.59 -3.22
N ARG A 64 -4.83 -9.32 -4.03
CA ARG A 64 -5.20 -10.71 -3.74
C ARG A 64 -3.93 -11.55 -3.64
N ARG A 65 -3.55 -11.90 -2.42
CA ARG A 65 -2.45 -12.81 -2.15
C ARG A 65 -2.87 -14.19 -2.67
N ASN A 66 -2.36 -14.57 -3.84
CA ASN A 66 -2.68 -15.83 -4.49
C ASN A 66 -1.87 -16.97 -3.83
N LEU A 67 -2.19 -17.29 -2.57
CA LEU A 67 -1.63 -18.45 -1.87
C LEU A 67 -2.44 -19.68 -2.26
N ARG A 68 -1.93 -20.41 -3.25
CA ARG A 68 -2.39 -21.79 -3.51
C ARG A 68 -1.71 -22.68 -2.48
N TRP A 69 -2.46 -23.14 -1.48
CA TRP A 69 -2.01 -24.21 -0.59
C TRP A 69 -2.15 -25.52 -1.37
N ILE A 70 -1.01 -26.11 -1.72
CA ILE A 70 -0.90 -27.50 -2.19
C ILE A 70 -0.83 -28.44 -0.99
#